data_AF-A0A7Y9I8Q7-F1
#
_entry.id   AF-A0A7Y9I8Q7-F1
#
_cell.length_a   1.000
_cell.length_b   1.000
_cell.length_c   1.000
_cell.angle_alpha   90.00
_cell.angle_beta   90.00
_cell.angle_gamma   90.00
#
_symmetry.space_group_name_H-M   'P 1'
#
loop_
_entity.id
_entity.type
_entity.pdbx_description
1 polymer ?
#
loop_
_entity_poly.entity_id
_entity_poly.type
_entity_poly.pdbx_seq_one_letter_code
_entity_poly.pdbx_strand_id
1 'polypeptide(L)'
;MDDADPTDPEIRRRILELRAAVRLRDGRPNDGRCGHVSEAIEAEFGWPRRCGYLLLLDSLISWVHCWNVRADGAIVDATADQFQDQWLGDVITIPPGDPYHDHYRIRAPEWMITIDPSGPVLHCRSGDETQLIIGDDPDRPWFGLARSFVLMLTGHAVHDQVIDLAARVLRARSGAPDPIPSPELLHPLVIQSVRLSKPWVAPEFRDPV
;
A
#
# COMPACT_ATOMS: atom_id res chain seq x y z
N MET A 1 2.09 21.71 -22.34
CA MET A 1 1.74 22.15 -20.98
C MET A 1 3.04 22.05 -20.23
N ASP A 2 3.58 23.18 -19.76
CA ASP A 2 4.83 23.18 -19.00
C ASP A 2 4.73 22.17 -17.86
N ASP A 3 5.79 21.41 -17.61
CA ASP A 3 5.82 20.35 -16.60
C ASP A 3 5.67 20.97 -15.21
N ALA A 4 4.42 21.05 -14.74
CA ALA A 4 4.07 21.69 -13.49
C ALA A 4 4.89 21.08 -12.34
N ASP A 5 5.48 21.94 -11.52
CA ASP A 5 6.29 21.52 -10.38
C ASP A 5 5.42 21.49 -9.12
N PRO A 6 5.18 20.34 -8.47
CA PRO A 6 4.38 20.25 -7.25
C PRO A 6 5.02 20.97 -6.04
N THR A 7 6.29 21.37 -6.14
CA THR A 7 6.95 22.22 -5.14
C THR A 7 6.67 23.72 -5.35
N ASP A 8 6.16 24.11 -6.52
CA ASP A 8 5.64 25.46 -6.76
C ASP A 8 4.44 25.72 -5.85
N PRO A 9 4.42 26.83 -5.08
CA PRO A 9 3.30 27.18 -4.21
C PRO A 9 1.93 27.22 -4.90
N GLU A 10 1.85 27.66 -6.16
CA GLU A 10 0.60 27.74 -6.90
C GLU A 10 0.08 26.35 -7.27
N ILE A 11 0.97 25.48 -7.78
CA ILE A 11 0.64 24.10 -8.10
C ILE A 11 0.26 23.33 -6.82
N ARG A 12 1.03 23.51 -5.75
CA ARG A 12 0.73 22.90 -4.44
C ARG A 12 -0.64 23.33 -3.92
N ARG A 13 -0.98 24.63 -4.00
CA ARG A 13 -2.31 25.13 -3.64
C ARG A 13 -3.39 24.45 -4.50
N ARG A 14 -3.16 24.32 -5.81
CA ARG A 14 -4.12 23.69 -6.71
C ARG A 14 -4.35 22.20 -6.40
N ILE A 15 -3.29 21.46 -6.06
CA ILE A 15 -3.38 20.07 -5.57
C ILE A 15 -4.29 19.99 -4.34
N LEU A 16 -4.08 20.88 -3.36
CA LEU A 16 -4.88 20.94 -2.14
C LEU A 16 -6.36 21.24 -2.43
N GLU A 17 -6.65 22.16 -3.36
CA GLU A 17 -8.02 22.48 -3.78
C GLU A 17 -8.72 21.28 -4.42
N LEU A 18 -8.03 20.57 -5.32
CA LEU A 18 -8.58 19.37 -5.97
C LEU A 18 -8.85 18.27 -4.94
N ARG A 19 -7.92 18.03 -4.02
CA ARG A 19 -8.08 17.10 -2.92
C ARG A 19 -9.29 17.45 -2.07
N ALA A 20 -9.41 18.71 -1.68
CA ALA A 20 -10.51 19.18 -0.86
C ALA A 20 -11.86 19.01 -1.55
N ALA A 21 -11.95 19.39 -2.84
CA ALA A 21 -13.17 19.23 -3.63
C ALA A 21 -13.60 17.76 -3.72
N VAL A 22 -12.67 16.83 -3.95
CA VAL A 22 -12.94 15.39 -3.99
C VAL A 22 -13.43 14.87 -2.64
N ARG A 23 -12.75 15.22 -1.54
CA ARG A 23 -13.11 14.76 -0.19
C ARG A 23 -14.47 15.28 0.24
N LEU A 24 -14.77 16.55 -0.01
CA LEU A 24 -16.07 17.14 0.33
C LEU A 24 -17.23 16.57 -0.50
N ARG A 25 -16.97 16.18 -1.76
CA ARG A 25 -18.00 15.61 -2.64
C ARG A 25 -18.31 14.15 -2.32
N ASP A 26 -17.26 13.33 -2.15
CA ASP A 26 -17.40 11.87 -2.14
C ASP A 26 -17.02 11.21 -0.81
N GLY A 27 -16.34 11.95 0.07
CA GLY A 27 -15.66 11.42 1.26
C GLY A 27 -16.50 11.40 2.52
N ARG A 28 -15.86 10.90 3.59
CA ARG A 28 -16.29 11.00 4.99
C ARG A 28 -15.14 11.61 5.78
N PRO A 29 -15.37 12.10 7.02
CA PRO A 29 -14.32 12.66 7.85
C PRO A 29 -13.04 11.81 7.91
N ASN A 30 -13.15 10.48 7.96
CA ASN A 30 -12.01 9.57 8.14
C ASN A 30 -11.60 8.84 6.84
N ASP A 31 -11.80 9.46 5.67
CA ASP A 31 -11.58 8.83 4.37
C ASP A 31 -10.68 9.70 3.47
N GLY A 32 -9.48 9.21 3.18
CA GLY A 32 -8.48 9.95 2.41
C GLY A 32 -8.81 10.11 0.92
N ARG A 33 -9.68 9.23 0.36
CA ARG A 33 -10.07 9.19 -1.06
C ARG A 33 -8.91 9.19 -2.06
N CYS A 34 -7.77 8.59 -1.70
CA CYS A 34 -6.54 8.61 -2.51
C CYS A 34 -6.75 8.25 -3.99
N GLY A 35 -7.59 7.24 -4.28
CA GLY A 35 -7.92 6.86 -5.67
C GLY A 35 -8.62 7.95 -6.49
N HIS A 36 -9.60 8.65 -5.91
CA HIS A 36 -10.34 9.73 -6.58
C HIS A 36 -9.54 11.03 -6.62
N VAL A 37 -8.76 11.32 -5.57
CA VAL A 37 -7.87 12.48 -5.56
C VAL A 37 -6.83 12.32 -6.66
N SER A 38 -6.17 11.16 -6.73
CA SER A 38 -5.16 10.90 -7.76
C SER A 38 -5.72 10.95 -9.19
N GLU A 39 -6.97 10.52 -9.39
CA GLU A 39 -7.67 10.67 -10.68
C GLU A 39 -7.94 12.15 -11.03
N ALA A 40 -8.34 12.97 -10.06
CA ALA A 40 -8.50 14.41 -10.29
C ALA A 40 -7.17 15.10 -10.62
N ILE A 41 -6.07 14.70 -9.96
CA ILE A 41 -4.72 15.18 -10.26
C ILE A 41 -4.27 14.76 -11.67
N GLU A 42 -4.53 13.51 -12.07
CA GLU A 42 -4.23 13.02 -13.42
C GLU A 42 -5.00 13.80 -14.49
N ALA A 43 -6.28 14.10 -14.26
CA ALA A 43 -7.10 14.88 -15.17
C ALA A 43 -6.63 16.35 -15.32
N GLU A 44 -6.17 16.98 -14.24
CA GLU A 44 -5.70 18.37 -14.25
C GLU A 44 -4.29 18.50 -14.84
N PHE A 45 -3.35 17.68 -14.37
CA PHE A 45 -1.91 17.86 -14.65
C PHE A 45 -1.36 16.85 -15.66
N GLY A 46 -2.13 15.82 -16.01
CA GLY A 46 -1.68 14.74 -16.91
C GLY A 46 -0.68 13.77 -16.27
N TRP A 47 -0.44 13.85 -14.96
CA TRP A 47 0.48 12.95 -14.25
C TRP A 47 -0.17 11.58 -14.03
N PRO A 48 0.34 10.49 -14.64
CA PRO A 48 -0.33 9.21 -14.59
C PRO A 48 -0.58 8.70 -13.17
N ARG A 49 -1.80 8.21 -12.92
CA ARG A 49 -2.17 7.57 -11.66
C ARG A 49 -1.52 6.19 -11.53
N ARG A 50 -1.11 5.85 -10.31
CA ARG A 50 -0.66 4.52 -9.88
C ARG A 50 -1.34 4.16 -8.57
N CYS A 51 -1.54 2.86 -8.35
CA CYS A 51 -2.04 2.34 -7.08
C CYS A 51 -1.26 1.09 -6.68
N GLY A 52 -1.09 0.90 -5.38
CA GLY A 52 -0.31 -0.21 -4.85
C GLY A 52 -0.10 -0.12 -3.35
N TYR A 53 1.08 -0.52 -2.89
CA TYR A 53 1.47 -0.54 -1.49
C TYR A 53 2.28 0.70 -1.16
N LEU A 54 2.01 1.24 0.02
CA LEU A 54 2.88 2.22 0.65
C LEU A 54 3.44 1.61 1.94
N LEU A 55 4.76 1.46 2.01
CA LEU A 55 5.46 1.15 3.25
C LEU A 55 5.63 2.43 4.08
N LEU A 56 5.12 2.45 5.30
CA LEU A 56 5.24 3.58 6.22
C LEU A 56 6.56 3.54 7.00
N LEU A 57 6.90 4.64 7.66
CA LEU A 57 8.17 4.79 8.39
C LEU A 57 8.29 3.84 9.59
N ASP A 58 7.17 3.39 10.14
CA ASP A 58 7.08 2.42 11.23
C ASP A 58 7.03 0.96 10.74
N SER A 59 7.35 0.71 9.46
CA SER A 59 7.33 -0.62 8.82
C SER A 59 5.94 -1.26 8.72
N LEU A 60 4.89 -0.47 8.88
CA LEU A 60 3.53 -0.86 8.56
C LEU A 60 3.24 -0.58 7.07
N ILE A 61 2.24 -1.24 6.50
CA ILE A 61 1.88 -1.07 5.10
C ILE A 61 0.46 -0.55 4.99
N SER A 62 0.28 0.52 4.23
CA SER A 62 -1.03 0.91 3.72
C SER A 62 -1.38 0.11 2.47
N TRP A 63 -2.48 -0.63 2.54
CA TRP A 63 -2.94 -1.47 1.43
C TRP A 63 -3.81 -0.68 0.46
N VAL A 64 -3.43 -0.71 -0.83
CA VAL A 64 -4.09 -0.01 -1.94
C VAL A 64 -4.16 1.50 -1.68
N HIS A 65 -2.98 2.11 -1.71
CA HIS A 65 -2.79 3.54 -1.78
C HIS A 65 -2.62 3.97 -3.23
N CYS A 66 -3.05 5.19 -3.59
CA CYS A 66 -2.92 5.72 -4.94
C CYS A 66 -2.17 7.05 -4.94
N TRP A 67 -1.32 7.24 -5.94
CA TRP A 67 -0.44 8.41 -6.12
C TRP A 67 -0.28 8.70 -7.61
N ASN A 68 0.32 9.84 -7.94
CA ASN A 68 0.64 10.22 -9.31
C ASN A 68 2.15 10.15 -9.54
N VAL A 69 2.55 9.95 -10.79
CA VAL A 69 3.97 9.93 -11.20
C VAL A 69 4.17 10.97 -12.28
N ARG A 70 5.19 11.83 -12.13
CA ARG A 70 5.57 12.82 -13.13
C ARG A 70 6.36 12.19 -14.28
N ALA A 71 6.56 12.96 -15.36
CA ALA A 71 7.30 12.50 -16.52
C ALA A 71 8.78 12.18 -16.21
N ASP A 72 9.37 12.85 -15.23
CA ASP A 72 10.71 12.60 -14.71
C ASP A 72 10.79 11.36 -13.79
N GLY A 73 9.66 10.75 -13.45
CA GLY A 73 9.57 9.61 -12.53
C GLY A 73 9.39 9.99 -11.06
N ALA A 74 9.30 11.29 -10.72
CA ALA A 74 9.01 11.72 -9.37
C ALA A 74 7.59 11.29 -8.94
N ILE A 75 7.46 10.85 -7.70
CA ILE A 75 6.18 10.50 -7.10
C ILE A 75 5.56 11.75 -6.50
N VAL A 76 4.25 11.94 -6.73
CA VAL A 76 3.44 12.96 -6.07
C VAL A 76 2.30 12.26 -5.34
N ASP A 77 2.30 12.37 -4.02
CA ASP A 77 1.24 11.83 -3.18
C ASP A 77 0.53 12.97 -2.45
N ALA A 78 -0.62 13.33 -3.01
CA ALA A 78 -1.50 14.39 -2.51
C ALA A 78 -2.29 13.97 -1.27
N THR A 79 -2.24 12.71 -0.87
CA THR A 79 -3.03 12.17 0.25
C THR A 79 -2.15 11.56 1.33
N ALA A 80 -0.89 11.95 1.39
CA ALA A 80 0.06 11.53 2.42
C ALA A 80 -0.39 11.95 3.83
N ASP A 81 -1.15 13.05 3.94
CA ASP A 81 -1.72 13.57 5.19
C ASP A 81 -2.57 12.56 5.98
N GLN A 82 -3.15 11.56 5.31
CA GLN A 82 -3.94 10.50 5.95
C GLN A 82 -3.10 9.62 6.88
N PHE A 83 -1.77 9.62 6.72
CA PHE A 83 -0.82 8.81 7.49
C PHE A 83 -0.14 9.60 8.62
N GLN A 84 -0.47 10.89 8.80
CA GLN A 84 0.00 11.71 9.92
C GLN A 84 1.53 11.63 10.14
N ASP A 85 1.96 11.28 11.36
CA ASP A 85 3.34 11.12 11.79
C ASP A 85 3.99 9.81 11.31
N GLN A 86 3.22 8.91 10.71
CA GLN A 86 3.73 7.66 10.14
C GLN A 86 4.29 7.85 8.74
N TRP A 87 4.11 9.03 8.14
CA TRP A 87 4.61 9.36 6.81
C TRP A 87 5.16 10.78 6.68
N LEU A 88 5.72 11.08 5.50
CA LEU A 88 6.62 12.22 5.27
C LEU A 88 5.95 13.60 5.26
N GLY A 89 4.62 13.69 5.37
CA GLY A 89 3.91 14.96 5.47
C GLY A 89 2.52 14.95 4.84
N ASP A 90 2.08 16.15 4.42
CA ASP A 90 0.72 16.41 3.95
C ASP A 90 0.52 16.11 2.45
N VAL A 91 1.27 16.84 1.62
CA VAL A 91 1.46 16.57 0.18
C VAL A 91 2.95 16.38 0.00
N ILE A 92 3.33 15.24 -0.55
CA ILE A 92 4.75 14.90 -0.70
C ILE A 92 5.11 14.78 -2.17
N THR A 93 6.35 15.15 -2.48
CA THR A 93 6.99 14.88 -3.76
C THR A 93 8.30 14.18 -3.49
N ILE A 94 8.50 13.03 -4.11
CA ILE A 94 9.70 12.21 -3.92
C ILE A 94 10.40 12.09 -5.28
N PRO A 95 11.62 12.66 -5.44
CA PRO A 95 12.33 12.59 -6.71
C PRO A 95 12.81 11.17 -7.01
N PRO A 96 13.12 10.86 -8.27
CA PRO A 96 13.74 9.58 -8.63
C PRO A 96 15.07 9.40 -7.91
N GLY A 97 15.32 8.19 -7.39
CA GLY A 97 16.55 7.85 -6.67
C GLY A 97 16.57 8.26 -5.19
N ASP A 98 15.54 8.95 -4.70
CA ASP A 98 15.33 9.09 -3.26
C ASP A 98 15.00 7.72 -2.63
N PRO A 99 15.59 7.34 -1.49
CA PRO A 99 15.32 6.06 -0.84
C PRO A 99 13.84 5.80 -0.54
N TYR A 100 13.03 6.85 -0.31
CA TYR A 100 11.60 6.71 -0.06
C TYR A 100 10.79 6.39 -1.31
N HIS A 101 11.37 6.46 -2.51
CA HIS A 101 10.72 6.03 -3.75
C HIS A 101 10.38 4.54 -3.67
N ASP A 102 11.26 3.72 -3.09
CA ASP A 102 11.08 2.28 -2.92
C ASP A 102 9.98 1.88 -1.92
N HIS A 103 9.43 2.84 -1.17
CA HIS A 103 8.28 2.64 -0.30
C HIS A 103 6.96 2.59 -1.09
N TYR A 104 6.92 3.15 -2.30
CA TYR A 104 5.78 3.13 -3.20
C TYR A 104 5.93 2.00 -4.20
N ARG A 105 5.26 0.88 -3.95
CA ARG A 105 5.31 -0.30 -4.82
C ARG A 105 3.99 -0.44 -5.55
N ILE A 106 4.03 -0.47 -6.88
CA ILE A 106 2.86 -0.85 -7.66
C ILE A 106 2.39 -2.23 -7.16
N ARG A 107 1.06 -2.41 -7.08
CA ARG A 107 0.47 -3.67 -6.63
C ARG A 107 1.13 -4.85 -7.36
N ALA A 108 1.68 -5.78 -6.58
CA ALA A 108 2.29 -6.99 -7.11
C ALA A 108 1.27 -7.82 -7.89
N PRO A 109 1.73 -8.68 -8.83
CA PRO A 109 0.87 -9.64 -9.51
C PRO A 109 0.05 -10.46 -8.52
N GLU A 110 -1.15 -10.87 -8.91
CA GLU A 110 -1.94 -11.77 -8.08
C GLU A 110 -1.33 -13.17 -8.13
N TRP A 111 -0.93 -13.67 -6.96
CA TRP A 111 -0.43 -15.04 -6.80
C TRP A 111 -1.55 -15.98 -6.38
N MET A 112 -1.55 -17.18 -6.93
CA MET A 112 -2.31 -18.33 -6.44
C MET A 112 -1.37 -19.23 -5.64
N ILE A 113 -1.79 -19.60 -4.43
CA ILE A 113 -0.91 -20.22 -3.43
C ILE A 113 -1.49 -21.58 -3.06
N THR A 114 -0.70 -22.62 -3.24
CA THR A 114 -1.04 -23.97 -2.81
C THR A 114 -0.10 -24.39 -1.70
N ILE A 115 -0.65 -24.92 -0.61
CA ILE A 115 0.14 -25.46 0.51
C ILE A 115 0.45 -26.92 0.18
N ASP A 116 1.71 -27.32 0.30
CA ASP A 116 2.11 -28.71 0.10
C ASP A 116 1.42 -29.63 1.13
N PRO A 117 0.79 -30.74 0.71
CA PRO A 117 0.15 -31.67 1.64
C PRO A 117 1.13 -32.31 2.64
N SER A 118 2.42 -32.35 2.31
CA SER A 118 3.46 -33.04 3.08
C SER A 118 4.09 -32.16 4.14
N GLY A 119 3.81 -30.85 4.16
CA GLY A 119 4.42 -29.94 5.11
C GLY A 119 4.27 -28.45 4.78
N PRO A 120 4.91 -27.58 5.57
CA PRO A 120 4.81 -26.13 5.43
C PRO A 120 5.70 -25.64 4.27
N VAL A 121 5.25 -25.92 3.04
CA VAL A 121 5.83 -25.42 1.80
C VAL A 121 4.72 -24.75 0.98
N LEU A 122 5.02 -23.59 0.38
CA LEU A 122 4.07 -22.89 -0.48
C LEU A 122 4.54 -22.97 -1.94
N HIS A 123 3.64 -23.40 -2.80
CA HIS A 123 3.76 -23.30 -4.25
C HIS A 123 2.96 -22.10 -4.71
N CYS A 124 3.65 -21.06 -5.15
CA CYS A 124 3.06 -19.79 -5.58
C CYS A 124 3.15 -19.67 -7.10
N ARG A 125 2.05 -19.29 -7.75
CA ARG A 125 2.01 -19.06 -9.20
C ARG A 125 1.34 -17.74 -9.56
N SER A 126 1.94 -16.97 -10.47
CA SER A 126 1.32 -15.79 -11.08
C SER A 126 1.59 -15.80 -12.58
N GLY A 127 0.55 -15.99 -13.40
CA GLY A 127 0.74 -16.25 -14.83
C GLY A 127 1.62 -17.46 -15.08
N ASP A 128 2.73 -17.26 -15.80
CA ASP A 128 3.75 -18.26 -16.10
C ASP A 128 4.86 -18.34 -15.04
N GLU A 129 4.88 -17.41 -14.07
CA GLU A 129 5.87 -17.40 -13.00
C GLU A 129 5.48 -18.37 -11.89
N THR A 130 6.46 -19.14 -11.40
CA THR A 130 6.31 -20.04 -10.25
C THR A 130 7.40 -19.79 -9.23
N GLN A 131 7.02 -19.85 -7.96
CA GLN A 131 7.90 -19.66 -6.81
C GLN A 131 7.62 -20.74 -5.76
N LEU A 132 8.68 -21.30 -5.19
CA LEU A 132 8.60 -22.25 -4.09
C LEU A 132 9.13 -21.59 -2.82
N ILE A 133 8.32 -21.55 -1.77
CA ILE A 133 8.70 -20.96 -0.48
C ILE A 133 8.73 -22.04 0.58
N ILE A 134 9.86 -22.15 1.26
CA ILE A 134 10.09 -23.09 2.34
C ILE A 134 10.33 -22.28 3.61
N GLY A 135 9.64 -22.61 4.70
CA GLY A 135 9.79 -21.91 5.97
C GLY A 135 11.22 -22.09 6.52
N ASP A 136 11.78 -21.00 7.04
CA ASP A 136 13.13 -20.94 7.62
C ASP A 136 13.15 -21.18 9.14
N ASP A 137 11.98 -21.15 9.79
CA ASP A 137 11.79 -21.33 11.22
C ASP A 137 11.08 -22.67 11.50
N PRO A 138 11.81 -23.72 11.93
CA PRO A 138 11.20 -25.03 12.21
C PRO A 138 10.28 -25.02 13.44
N ASP A 139 10.46 -24.08 14.38
CA ASP A 139 9.65 -23.96 15.58
C ASP A 139 8.34 -23.19 15.29
N ARG A 140 8.36 -22.31 14.27
CA ARG A 140 7.21 -21.54 13.80
C ARG A 140 7.05 -21.58 12.28
N PRO A 141 6.79 -22.76 11.68
CA PRO A 141 6.85 -22.95 10.22
C PRO A 141 5.91 -22.03 9.44
N TRP A 142 4.69 -21.84 9.92
CA TRP A 142 3.71 -20.95 9.28
C TRP A 142 4.11 -19.47 9.32
N PHE A 143 4.85 -19.08 10.36
CA PHE A 143 5.32 -17.72 10.52
C PHE A 143 6.51 -17.45 9.58
N GLY A 144 7.47 -18.37 9.50
CA GLY A 144 8.57 -18.29 8.53
C GLY A 144 8.09 -18.28 7.07
N LEU A 145 7.10 -19.11 6.75
CA LEU A 145 6.43 -19.09 5.44
C LEU A 145 5.72 -17.76 5.16
N ALA A 146 4.91 -17.27 6.10
CA ALA A 146 4.21 -16.00 5.94
C ALA A 146 5.20 -14.84 5.76
N ARG A 147 6.29 -14.83 6.54
CA ARG A 147 7.35 -13.83 6.43
C ARG A 147 7.98 -13.83 5.04
N SER A 148 8.37 -15.01 4.57
CA SER A 148 9.00 -15.16 3.26
C SER A 148 8.06 -14.79 2.11
N PHE A 149 6.79 -15.21 2.19
CA PHE A 149 5.78 -14.85 1.20
C PHE A 149 5.49 -13.35 1.18
N VAL A 150 5.31 -12.72 2.36
CA VAL A 150 5.07 -11.29 2.45
C VAL A 150 6.29 -10.51 1.95
N LEU A 151 7.51 -10.90 2.31
CA LEU A 151 8.74 -10.29 1.80
C LEU A 151 8.84 -10.40 0.27
N MET A 152 8.54 -11.58 -0.30
CA MET A 152 8.50 -11.77 -1.76
C MET A 152 7.51 -10.80 -2.42
N LEU A 153 6.33 -10.63 -1.81
CA LEU A 153 5.26 -9.83 -2.40
C LEU A 153 5.48 -8.32 -2.24
N THR A 154 5.99 -7.88 -1.09
CA THR A 154 6.15 -6.45 -0.77
C THR A 154 7.55 -5.94 -1.12
N GLY A 155 8.54 -6.83 -1.24
CA GLY A 155 9.96 -6.50 -1.33
C GLY A 155 10.58 -6.04 0.00
N HIS A 156 9.81 -6.03 1.09
CA HIS A 156 10.20 -5.45 2.37
C HIS A 156 9.88 -6.35 3.55
N ALA A 157 10.76 -6.32 4.56
CA ALA A 157 10.40 -6.83 5.87
C ALA A 157 9.31 -5.94 6.48
N VAL A 158 8.28 -6.56 7.05
CA VAL A 158 7.15 -5.85 7.66
C VAL A 158 7.01 -6.22 9.12
N HIS A 159 6.26 -5.42 9.87
CA HIS A 159 6.00 -5.66 11.29
C HIS A 159 5.45 -7.08 11.57
N ASP A 160 5.99 -7.75 12.60
CA ASP A 160 5.68 -9.16 12.92
C ASP A 160 4.18 -9.42 13.14
N GLN A 161 3.41 -8.42 13.61
CA GLN A 161 1.96 -8.55 13.77
C GLN A 161 1.23 -8.84 12.45
N VAL A 162 1.71 -8.28 11.34
CA VAL A 162 1.19 -8.59 10.00
C VAL A 162 1.49 -10.05 9.65
N ILE A 163 2.75 -10.45 9.86
CA ILE A 163 3.23 -11.80 9.58
C ILE A 163 2.43 -12.82 10.38
N ASP A 164 2.18 -12.56 11.66
CA ASP A 164 1.37 -13.40 12.54
C ASP A 164 -0.06 -13.61 12.01
N LEU A 165 -0.67 -12.57 11.44
CA LEU A 165 -2.01 -12.70 10.89
C LEU A 165 -2.01 -13.48 9.57
N ALA A 166 -1.05 -13.23 8.67
CA ALA A 166 -0.89 -14.01 7.44
C ALA A 166 -0.61 -15.50 7.76
N ALA A 167 0.22 -15.77 8.77
CA ALA A 167 0.52 -17.11 9.26
C ALA A 167 -0.74 -17.83 9.79
N ARG A 168 -1.67 -17.11 10.43
CA ARG A 168 -2.95 -17.69 10.87
C ARG A 168 -3.82 -18.11 9.69
N VAL A 169 -3.85 -17.33 8.60
CA VAL A 169 -4.60 -17.69 7.38
C VAL A 169 -3.97 -18.92 6.74
N LEU A 170 -2.65 -18.96 6.55
CA LEU A 170 -1.94 -20.13 6.02
C LEU A 170 -2.24 -21.39 6.84
N ARG A 171 -2.12 -21.31 8.17
CA ARG A 171 -2.41 -22.43 9.06
C ARG A 171 -3.88 -22.88 8.98
N ALA A 172 -4.83 -21.95 8.89
CA ALA A 172 -6.25 -22.27 8.79
C ALA A 172 -6.61 -22.93 7.44
N ARG A 173 -5.87 -22.59 6.38
CA ARG A 173 -6.03 -23.16 5.03
C ARG A 173 -5.21 -24.43 4.81
N SER A 174 -4.36 -24.80 5.77
CA SER A 174 -3.58 -26.04 5.72
C SER A 174 -4.52 -27.25 5.66
N GLY A 175 -4.50 -27.97 4.54
CA GLY A 175 -5.37 -29.12 4.28
C GLY A 175 -6.63 -28.81 3.46
N ALA A 176 -6.88 -27.54 3.12
CA ALA A 176 -7.88 -27.19 2.12
C ALA A 176 -7.35 -27.53 0.71
N PRO A 177 -8.17 -28.13 -0.17
CA PRO A 177 -7.75 -28.44 -1.54
C PRO A 177 -7.66 -27.19 -2.42
N ASP A 178 -8.38 -26.13 -2.04
CA ASP A 178 -8.51 -24.93 -2.86
C ASP A 178 -7.30 -24.00 -2.68
N PRO A 179 -6.67 -23.56 -3.78
CA PRO A 179 -5.63 -22.54 -3.75
C PRO A 179 -6.10 -21.25 -3.07
N ILE A 180 -5.18 -20.61 -2.37
CA ILE A 180 -5.39 -19.35 -1.66
C ILE A 180 -4.96 -18.22 -2.59
N PRO A 181 -5.84 -17.28 -2.96
CA PRO A 181 -5.43 -16.10 -3.71
C PRO A 181 -4.66 -15.17 -2.77
N SER A 182 -3.56 -14.57 -3.25
CA SER A 182 -2.72 -13.67 -2.44
C SER A 182 -3.47 -12.54 -1.74
N PRO A 183 -4.52 -11.90 -2.29
CA PRO A 183 -5.32 -10.94 -1.55
C PRO A 183 -5.92 -11.50 -0.25
N GLU A 184 -6.22 -12.80 -0.16
CA GLU A 184 -6.73 -13.43 1.07
C GLU A 184 -5.66 -13.48 2.17
N LEU A 185 -4.40 -13.79 1.82
CA LEU A 185 -3.27 -13.74 2.77
C LEU A 185 -2.89 -12.33 3.19
N LEU A 186 -3.28 -11.35 2.38
CA LEU A 186 -2.97 -9.94 2.58
C LEU A 186 -4.16 -9.17 3.14
N HIS A 187 -5.33 -9.79 3.27
CA HIS A 187 -6.47 -9.23 3.99
C HIS A 187 -6.11 -8.78 5.42
N PRO A 188 -5.19 -9.45 6.15
CA PRO A 188 -4.67 -8.90 7.39
C PRO A 188 -3.86 -7.60 7.29
N LEU A 189 -3.15 -7.38 6.18
CA LEU A 189 -2.54 -6.07 5.88
C LEU A 189 -3.63 -5.01 5.75
N VAL A 190 -4.75 -5.33 5.10
CA VAL A 190 -5.93 -4.44 5.03
C VAL A 190 -6.50 -4.15 6.42
N ILE A 191 -6.64 -5.18 7.26
CA ILE A 191 -7.17 -5.01 8.62
C ILE A 191 -6.23 -4.15 9.46
N GLN A 192 -4.92 -4.34 9.33
CA GLN A 192 -3.94 -3.54 10.06
C GLN A 192 -3.83 -2.12 9.52
N SER A 193 -3.88 -1.91 8.19
CA SER A 193 -3.88 -0.58 7.58
C SER A 193 -5.04 0.28 8.06
N VAL A 194 -6.21 -0.32 8.29
CA VAL A 194 -7.37 0.34 8.91
C VAL A 194 -7.09 0.77 10.37
N ARG A 195 -6.28 -0.01 11.12
CA ARG A 195 -5.91 0.28 12.52
C ARG A 195 -4.78 1.30 12.67
N LEU A 196 -4.04 1.60 11.62
CA LEU A 196 -2.97 2.62 11.63
C LEU A 196 -3.55 4.03 11.88
N SER A 197 -4.80 4.24 11.49
CA SER A 197 -5.50 5.45 11.82
C SER A 197 -5.90 5.49 13.30
N LYS A 198 -5.09 6.18 14.14
CA LYS A 198 -5.70 7.05 15.16
C LYS A 198 -6.83 7.82 14.48
N PRO A 199 -7.96 8.13 15.12
CA PRO A 199 -9.08 8.79 14.46
C PRO A 199 -8.58 10.05 13.73
N TRP A 200 -8.40 9.90 12.43
CA TRP A 200 -7.86 10.91 11.55
C TRP A 200 -9.06 11.54 10.89
N VAL A 201 -9.22 12.84 11.07
CA VAL A 201 -10.21 13.62 10.36
C VAL A 201 -9.47 14.38 9.28
N ALA A 202 -9.91 14.24 8.03
CA ALA A 202 -9.34 15.00 6.92
C ALA A 202 -9.44 16.50 7.24
N PRO A 203 -8.40 17.30 6.92
CA PRO A 203 -8.38 18.72 7.26
C PRO A 203 -9.65 19.48 6.85
N GLU A 204 -10.27 19.06 5.75
CA GLU A 204 -11.47 19.68 5.17
C GLU A 204 -12.76 19.48 6.00
N PHE A 205 -12.76 18.52 6.94
CA PHE A 205 -13.89 18.25 7.83
C PHE A 205 -13.63 18.69 9.28
N ARG A 206 -12.48 19.31 9.57
CA ARG A 206 -12.17 19.82 10.91
C ARG A 206 -12.89 21.15 11.10
N ASP A 207 -13.31 21.41 12.34
CA ASP A 207 -13.80 22.74 12.70
C ASP A 207 -12.69 23.78 12.45
N PRO A 208 -13.02 24.97 11.93
CA PRO A 208 -12.05 26.04 11.80
C PRO A 208 -11.49 26.39 13.19
N VAL A 209 -10.16 26.36 13.30
CA VAL A 209 -9.39 26.73 14.50
C VAL A 209 -9.30 28.25 14.63
#